data_AF-A0AAV3YJP3-F1
#
_entry.id   AF-A0AAV3YJP3-F1
#
_cell.length_a   1.000
_cell.length_b   1.000
_cell.length_c   1.000
_cell.angle_alpha   90.00
_cell.angle_beta   90.00
_cell.angle_gamma   90.00
#
_symmetry.space_group_name_H-M   'P 1'
#
loop_
_entity.id
_entity.type
_entity.pdbx_description
1 polymer ?
#
loop_
_entity_poly.entity_id
_entity_poly.type
_entity_poly.pdbx_seq_one_letter_code
_entity_poly.pdbx_strand_id
1 'polypeptide(L)'
;MSAASSPTRSTQDAALSSSKSPELKERKPISLDSKLENRLTMKDLERLRSSFMVEGDGYDNKLSLTKEQFCEALSLLLKKGTKEEYAELFDKIDVTREGTVDWDRLASHMLLEFYEKDDRVKSTQVPQWKDIKTLPSPHKEVVQRVAYLKNTNRYIAISKEGCVSMWGTDLKPQRSLKTGTDTCKTRDLWVTHFVPLQNVNKIALAFTSKEIAIYDLSSKLEFNCQYKVQGLNFTPLCLDYWSNPDNANEAILVWGDVGGFVNILFFNSANIALFERPPAPAGEKQEPCLNVQLKDIISGKYKNATYTKYEAHVEKGKGEWVRAVKYSHYLECFISCATTTTNAVVIGWMEKHTSVNQNVKLLKGGQPAKKGIQRKFEFNVSQGVNAFGYNENLNLIATAGVNNHVLRGHMASVVQVQFISARAQLISFSKDKVLRIWDVQLQVCIQRLAGMFPKGAEGN
;
A
#
# COMPACT_ATOMS: atom_id res chain seq x y z
N MET A 1 -63.23 -16.11 29.43
CA MET A 1 -63.42 -16.08 30.90
C MET A 1 -62.46 -15.03 31.46
N SER A 2 -63.02 -14.05 32.19
CA SER A 2 -62.41 -13.04 33.10
C SER A 2 -61.14 -12.30 32.63
N ALA A 3 -61.18 -11.00 32.24
CA ALA A 3 -61.36 -9.78 33.07
C ALA A 3 -60.21 -9.58 34.09
N ALA A 4 -59.62 -8.42 34.40
CA ALA A 4 -59.66 -7.00 34.03
C ALA A 4 -58.33 -6.41 34.60
N SER A 5 -57.74 -5.26 34.23
CA SER A 5 -58.24 -3.89 34.41
C SER A 5 -57.09 -2.89 34.16
N SER A 6 -57.38 -1.82 33.44
CA SER A 6 -56.66 -0.53 33.40
C SER A 6 -57.05 0.31 34.66
N PRO A 7 -56.52 1.53 34.98
CA PRO A 7 -56.33 2.64 34.03
C PRO A 7 -55.25 3.74 34.31
N THR A 8 -54.95 4.47 33.22
CA THR A 8 -54.60 5.91 33.04
C THR A 8 -54.32 6.86 34.22
N ARG A 9 -53.36 7.78 34.06
CA ARG A 9 -53.66 9.22 33.78
C ARG A 9 -52.46 10.07 33.36
N SER A 10 -52.70 10.91 32.36
CA SER A 10 -51.92 12.05 31.89
C SER A 10 -52.23 13.31 32.69
N THR A 11 -51.24 14.21 32.81
CA THR A 11 -51.44 15.67 32.85
C THR A 11 -50.16 16.38 32.35
N GLN A 12 -50.34 17.21 31.32
CA GLN A 12 -49.50 18.37 31.03
C GLN A 12 -49.86 19.47 32.02
N ASP A 13 -48.89 20.29 32.46
CA ASP A 13 -49.07 21.76 32.50
C ASP A 13 -47.76 22.54 32.77
N ALA A 14 -47.61 23.56 31.93
CA ALA A 14 -47.01 24.89 32.07
C ALA A 14 -45.81 25.20 33.00
N ALA A 15 -44.75 25.67 32.32
CA ALA A 15 -43.81 26.75 32.64
C ALA A 15 -43.92 27.52 33.98
N LEU A 16 -42.78 27.59 34.69
CA LEU A 16 -42.35 28.81 35.38
C LEU A 16 -40.82 28.98 35.29
N SER A 17 -40.41 30.11 34.75
CA SER A 17 -39.03 30.58 34.60
C SER A 17 -38.40 30.92 35.95
N SER A 18 -37.21 30.40 36.22
CA SER A 18 -36.28 31.03 37.17
C SER A 18 -34.90 31.14 36.55
N SER A 19 -34.48 32.38 36.32
CA SER A 19 -33.16 32.78 35.84
C SER A 19 -32.11 32.47 36.92
N LYS A 20 -31.25 31.48 36.67
CA LYS A 20 -29.99 31.30 37.43
C LYS A 20 -28.83 31.84 36.60
N SER A 21 -28.15 32.83 37.18
CA SER A 21 -26.87 33.41 36.77
C SER A 21 -25.81 32.35 36.49
N PRO A 22 -24.88 32.58 35.53
CA PRO A 22 -23.86 31.60 35.20
C PRO A 22 -22.86 31.47 36.36
N GLU A 23 -22.85 30.30 37.00
CA GLU A 23 -21.80 29.89 37.93
C GLU A 23 -20.45 29.88 37.20
N LEU A 24 -19.49 30.62 37.77
CA LEU A 24 -18.08 30.59 37.41
C LEU A 24 -17.58 29.13 37.53
N LYS A 25 -17.34 28.48 36.39
CA LYS A 25 -16.61 27.20 36.36
C LYS A 25 -15.21 27.44 36.89
N GLU A 26 -14.96 27.02 38.13
CA GLU A 26 -13.62 26.86 38.67
C GLU A 26 -12.77 26.03 37.71
N ARG A 27 -11.62 26.58 37.33
CA ARG A 27 -10.65 25.90 36.48
C ARG A 27 -10.08 24.71 37.26
N LYS A 28 -10.27 23.50 36.73
CA LYS A 28 -9.61 22.29 37.24
C LYS A 28 -8.08 22.50 37.25
N PRO A 29 -7.37 22.08 38.32
CA PRO A 29 -5.92 22.18 38.37
C PRO A 29 -5.29 21.36 37.23
N ILE A 30 -4.28 21.96 36.59
CA ILE A 30 -3.52 21.36 35.49
C ILE A 30 -2.71 20.19 36.07
N SER A 31 -2.89 18.98 35.53
CA SER A 31 -2.08 17.81 35.87
C SER A 31 -0.61 18.06 35.48
N LEU A 32 0.28 17.99 36.47
CA LEU A 32 1.73 18.12 36.33
C LEU A 32 2.41 16.89 35.69
N ASP A 33 1.65 15.83 35.36
CA ASP A 33 2.19 14.59 34.76
C ASP A 33 2.45 14.69 33.24
N SER A 34 2.32 15.89 32.67
CA SER A 34 2.54 16.11 31.24
C SER A 34 3.83 16.88 31.00
N LYS A 35 4.66 16.39 30.06
CA LYS A 35 5.92 17.03 29.68
C LYS A 35 5.72 18.53 29.41
N LEU A 36 6.72 19.35 29.73
CA LEU A 36 6.68 20.81 29.62
C LEU A 36 6.17 21.29 28.25
N GLU A 37 6.59 20.62 27.18
CA GLU A 37 6.26 21.01 25.81
C GLU A 37 4.75 20.86 25.51
N ASN A 38 4.05 19.99 26.24
CA ASN A 38 2.59 19.81 26.12
C ASN A 38 1.78 20.90 26.86
N ARG A 39 2.42 21.69 27.73
CA ARG A 39 1.79 22.81 28.47
C ARG A 39 1.89 24.15 27.72
N LEU A 40 2.69 24.20 26.66
CA LEU A 40 2.91 25.38 25.83
C LEU A 40 1.72 25.60 24.87
N THR A 41 1.22 26.83 24.82
CA THR A 41 0.19 27.25 23.86
C THR A 41 0.82 28.05 22.72
N MET A 42 0.09 28.23 21.61
CA MET A 42 0.55 29.08 20.50
C MET A 42 0.98 30.49 20.95
N LYS A 43 0.25 31.08 21.90
CA LYS A 43 0.59 32.40 22.46
C LYS A 43 1.89 32.39 23.26
N ASP A 44 2.24 31.26 23.87
CA ASP A 44 3.48 31.12 24.61
C ASP A 44 4.67 31.00 23.65
N LEU A 45 4.50 30.27 22.54
CA LEU A 45 5.51 30.16 21.48
C LEU A 45 5.74 31.51 20.78
N GLU A 46 4.69 32.32 20.57
CA GLU A 46 4.82 33.69 20.04
C GLU A 46 5.58 34.62 21.00
N ARG A 47 5.39 34.46 22.32
CA ARG A 47 6.14 35.20 23.35
C ARG A 47 7.60 34.78 23.42
N LEU A 48 7.88 33.48 23.32
CA LEU A 48 9.25 32.98 23.24
C LEU A 48 9.93 33.52 21.98
N ARG A 49 9.27 33.45 20.83
CA ARG A 49 9.79 33.99 19.56
C ARG A 49 10.16 35.46 19.68
N SER A 50 9.24 36.29 20.17
CA SER A 50 9.48 37.73 20.32
C SER A 50 10.59 38.06 21.31
N SER A 51 10.80 37.23 22.34
CA SER A 51 11.87 37.43 23.33
C SER A 51 13.26 37.06 22.80
N PHE A 52 13.36 36.05 21.92
CA PHE A 52 14.63 35.65 21.30
C PHE A 52 14.97 36.44 20.02
N MET A 53 14.00 37.18 19.45
CA MET A 53 14.20 38.03 18.26
C MET A 53 14.75 39.44 18.58
N VAL A 54 15.12 39.69 19.84
CA VAL A 54 15.83 40.91 20.25
C VAL A 54 17.27 40.84 19.78
N GLU A 55 17.87 41.99 19.44
CA GLU A 55 19.28 42.10 19.07
C GLU A 55 20.18 41.55 20.19
N GLY A 56 21.13 40.67 19.84
CA GLY A 56 22.03 40.03 20.79
C GLY A 56 23.28 39.41 20.14
N ASP A 57 24.12 38.78 20.97
CA ASP A 57 25.48 38.33 20.61
C ASP A 57 25.54 37.00 19.83
N GLY A 58 24.40 36.50 19.33
CA GLY A 58 24.29 35.22 18.62
C GLY A 58 24.43 35.33 17.10
N TYR A 59 24.21 34.20 16.41
CA TYR A 59 24.22 34.14 14.95
C TYR A 59 23.13 35.06 14.37
N ASP A 60 23.47 35.85 13.34
CA ASP A 60 22.56 36.80 12.68
C ASP A 60 22.06 37.95 13.59
N ASN A 61 22.88 38.38 14.57
CA ASN A 61 22.56 39.40 15.59
C ASN A 61 21.35 39.05 16.47
N LYS A 62 21.00 37.77 16.59
CA LYS A 62 19.88 37.31 17.43
C LYS A 62 20.36 36.91 18.82
N LEU A 63 19.46 36.97 19.80
CA LEU A 63 19.76 36.60 21.18
C LEU A 63 20.07 35.10 21.30
N SER A 64 21.29 34.78 21.75
CA SER A 64 21.70 33.44 22.19
C SER A 64 21.82 33.41 23.70
N LEU A 65 21.19 32.46 24.37
CA LEU A 65 21.14 32.38 25.83
C LEU A 65 22.01 31.23 26.36
N THR A 66 22.73 31.48 27.45
CA THR A 66 23.36 30.41 28.24
C THR A 66 22.31 29.63 29.03
N LYS A 67 22.69 28.48 29.62
CA LYS A 67 21.77 27.64 30.39
C LYS A 67 21.06 28.38 31.53
N GLU A 68 21.80 29.19 32.30
CA GLU A 68 21.24 29.96 33.41
C GLU A 68 20.27 31.02 32.90
N GLN A 69 20.68 31.77 31.87
CA GLN A 69 19.87 32.82 31.26
C GLN A 69 18.59 32.27 30.61
N PHE A 70 18.70 31.12 29.94
CA PHE A 70 17.58 30.41 29.34
C PHE A 70 16.56 29.99 30.40
N CYS A 71 17.02 29.37 31.48
CA CYS A 71 16.15 28.97 32.60
C CYS A 71 15.44 30.17 33.24
N GLU A 72 16.13 31.29 33.45
CA GLU A 72 15.53 32.51 34.00
C GLU A 72 14.51 33.14 33.05
N ALA A 73 14.86 33.26 31.76
CA ALA A 73 13.98 33.80 30.74
C ALA A 73 12.68 32.98 30.62
N LEU A 74 12.78 31.65 30.53
CA LEU A 74 11.60 30.78 30.45
C LEU A 74 10.78 30.80 31.74
N SER A 75 11.42 30.88 32.91
CA SER A 75 10.73 31.01 34.20
C SER A 75 9.90 32.29 34.30
N LEU A 76 10.43 33.40 33.78
CA LEU A 76 9.74 34.70 33.76
C LEU A 76 8.61 34.73 32.74
N LEU A 77 8.85 34.20 31.53
CA LEU A 77 7.93 34.31 30.39
C LEU A 77 6.76 33.33 30.44
N LEU A 78 7.03 32.06 30.81
CA LEU A 78 6.06 30.98 30.67
C LEU A 78 5.30 30.71 31.96
N LYS A 79 5.95 30.82 33.14
CA LYS A 79 5.39 30.47 34.47
C LYS A 79 4.62 29.14 34.49
N LYS A 80 5.08 28.18 33.70
CA LYS A 80 4.36 26.93 33.40
C LYS A 80 5.15 25.67 33.70
N GLY A 81 6.43 25.80 34.03
CA GLY A 81 7.33 24.72 34.38
C GLY A 81 8.29 25.12 35.49
N THR A 82 9.04 24.14 36.00
CA THR A 82 10.07 24.36 37.02
C THR A 82 11.42 24.69 36.37
N LYS A 83 12.36 25.22 37.17
CA LYS A 83 13.71 25.54 36.68
C LYS A 83 14.46 24.28 36.22
N GLU A 84 14.20 23.15 36.86
CA GLU A 84 14.74 21.84 36.47
C GLU A 84 14.22 21.41 35.09
N GLU A 85 12.91 21.56 34.82
CA GLU A 85 12.31 21.22 33.51
C GLU A 85 12.88 22.07 32.38
N TYR A 86 13.15 23.36 32.64
CA TYR A 86 13.80 24.23 31.66
C TYR A 86 15.27 23.88 31.43
N ALA A 87 15.98 23.46 32.48
CA ALA A 87 17.37 23.02 32.37
C ALA A 87 17.47 21.72 31.55
N GLU A 88 16.55 20.76 31.77
CA GLU A 88 16.47 19.54 30.96
C GLU A 88 16.14 19.84 29.49
N LEU A 89 15.24 20.80 29.24
CA LEU A 89 14.93 21.24 27.89
C LEU A 89 16.16 21.85 27.20
N PHE A 90 16.94 22.69 27.91
CA PHE A 90 18.19 23.23 27.39
C PHE A 90 19.17 22.12 27.00
N ASP A 91 19.37 21.14 27.89
CA ASP A 91 20.29 20.02 27.65
C ASP A 91 19.86 19.14 26.46
N LYS A 92 18.55 19.05 26.18
CA LYS A 92 18.04 18.35 24.98
C LYS A 92 18.24 19.14 23.69
N ILE A 93 18.23 20.46 23.76
CA ILE A 93 18.41 21.32 22.57
C ILE A 93 19.91 21.44 22.23
N ASP A 94 20.77 21.65 23.24
CA ASP A 94 22.22 21.79 23.07
C ASP A 94 22.93 20.43 23.01
N VAL A 95 22.54 19.59 22.04
CA VAL A 95 23.14 18.26 21.83
C VAL A 95 24.64 18.35 21.52
N THR A 96 25.06 19.45 20.86
CA THR A 96 26.45 19.75 20.48
C THR A 96 27.31 20.28 21.63
N ARG A 97 26.71 20.57 22.81
CA ARG A 97 27.37 21.14 24.00
C ARG A 97 28.13 22.43 23.71
N GLU A 98 27.53 23.30 22.92
CA GLU A 98 28.08 24.63 22.64
C GLU A 98 27.81 25.62 23.78
N GLY A 99 26.95 25.24 24.74
CA GLY A 99 26.64 26.03 25.93
C GLY A 99 25.70 27.20 25.68
N THR A 100 25.19 27.36 24.46
CA THR A 100 24.25 28.42 24.07
C THR A 100 23.13 27.88 23.18
N VAL A 101 21.93 28.46 23.35
CA VAL A 101 20.74 28.13 22.56
C VAL A 101 20.14 29.40 21.98
N ASP A 102 19.89 29.39 20.68
CA ASP A 102 19.18 30.43 19.95
C ASP A 102 17.73 30.00 19.62
N TRP A 103 16.96 30.92 19.03
CA TRP A 103 15.58 30.63 18.62
C TRP A 103 15.50 29.51 17.59
N ASP A 104 16.42 29.48 16.62
CA ASP A 104 16.33 28.54 15.49
C ASP A 104 16.56 27.09 15.97
N ARG A 105 17.45 26.87 16.95
CA ARG A 105 17.64 25.57 17.62
C ARG A 105 16.44 25.18 18.48
N LEU A 106 15.92 26.11 19.29
CA LEU A 106 14.72 25.87 20.10
C LEU A 106 13.52 25.52 19.21
N ALA A 107 13.29 26.28 18.14
CA ALA A 107 12.21 26.07 17.19
C ALA A 107 12.35 24.74 16.44
N SER A 108 13.56 24.40 16.00
CA SER A 108 13.85 23.11 15.33
C SER A 108 13.59 21.93 16.25
N HIS A 109 14.06 21.99 17.51
CA HIS A 109 13.79 20.95 18.50
C HIS A 109 12.29 20.80 18.78
N MET A 110 11.58 21.91 19.01
CA MET A 110 10.13 21.89 19.24
C MET A 110 9.38 21.31 18.05
N LEU A 111 9.75 21.71 16.83
CA LEU A 111 9.14 21.21 15.60
C LEU A 111 9.36 19.70 15.42
N LEU A 112 10.57 19.21 15.67
CA LEU A 112 10.89 17.77 15.65
C LEU A 112 10.05 17.00 16.68
N GLU A 113 9.94 17.49 17.91
CA GLU A 113 9.08 16.86 18.93
C GLU A 113 7.61 16.81 18.51
N PHE A 114 7.08 17.88 17.90
CA PHE A 114 5.70 17.89 17.43
C PHE A 114 5.48 16.91 16.28
N TYR A 115 6.43 16.82 15.34
CA TYR A 115 6.38 15.81 14.27
C TYR A 115 6.41 14.39 14.83
N GLU A 116 7.32 14.09 15.77
CA GLU A 116 7.36 12.78 16.42
C GLU A 116 6.06 12.45 17.16
N LYS A 117 5.48 13.42 17.87
CA LYS A 117 4.20 13.22 18.57
C LYS A 117 3.06 12.94 17.60
N ASP A 118 2.95 13.71 16.52
CA ASP A 118 1.91 13.52 15.50
C ASP A 118 2.06 12.15 14.81
N ASP A 119 3.28 11.75 14.48
CA ASP A 119 3.54 10.43 13.87
C ASP A 119 3.22 9.28 14.83
N ARG A 120 3.55 9.40 16.13
CA ARG A 120 3.14 8.43 17.15
C ARG A 120 1.62 8.35 17.31
N VAL A 121 0.92 9.48 17.22
CA VAL A 121 -0.55 9.49 17.27
C VAL A 121 -1.13 8.79 16.04
N LYS A 122 -0.61 9.07 14.84
CA LYS A 122 -1.05 8.38 13.61
C LYS A 122 -0.76 6.88 13.66
N SER A 123 0.40 6.48 14.17
CA SER A 123 0.82 5.07 14.22
C SER A 123 0.03 4.25 15.25
N THR A 124 -0.40 4.87 16.35
CA THR A 124 -1.21 4.21 17.39
C THR A 124 -2.72 4.21 17.10
N GLN A 125 -3.21 5.14 16.26
CA GLN A 125 -4.62 5.18 15.89
C GLN A 125 -5.02 4.00 14.99
N VAL A 126 -5.86 3.12 15.53
CA VAL A 126 -6.44 2.00 14.78
C VAL A 126 -7.67 2.42 13.98
N PRO A 127 -7.98 1.75 12.85
CA PRO A 127 -9.26 1.93 12.17
C PRO A 127 -10.45 1.63 13.09
N GLN A 128 -11.49 2.45 13.02
CA GLN A 128 -12.74 2.17 13.70
C GLN A 128 -13.58 1.18 12.87
N TRP A 129 -13.61 -0.06 13.33
CA TRP A 129 -14.34 -1.14 12.68
C TRP A 129 -15.85 -0.99 12.95
N LYS A 130 -16.64 -1.10 11.88
CA LYS A 130 -18.10 -1.28 11.98
C LYS A 130 -18.41 -2.76 12.18
N ASP A 131 -19.64 -3.05 12.60
CA ASP A 131 -20.12 -4.43 12.70
C ASP A 131 -19.94 -5.20 11.39
N ILE A 132 -19.61 -6.48 11.54
CA ILE A 132 -19.39 -7.39 10.42
C ILE A 132 -20.71 -7.58 9.67
N LYS A 133 -20.67 -7.41 8.36
CA LYS A 133 -21.82 -7.61 7.47
C LYS A 133 -21.54 -8.73 6.49
N THR A 134 -22.43 -9.70 6.43
CA THR A 134 -22.42 -10.72 5.37
C THR A 134 -23.02 -10.13 4.11
N LEU A 135 -22.25 -10.12 3.01
CA LEU A 135 -22.71 -9.60 1.73
C LEU A 135 -23.05 -10.77 0.78
N PRO A 136 -24.20 -10.72 0.07
CA PRO A 136 -24.55 -11.73 -0.91
C PRO A 136 -23.60 -11.63 -2.11
N SER A 137 -22.82 -12.67 -2.35
CA SER A 137 -21.80 -12.73 -3.39
C SER A 137 -22.27 -13.54 -4.60
N PRO A 138 -22.01 -13.08 -5.85
CA PRO A 138 -22.27 -13.88 -7.05
C PRO A 138 -21.19 -14.96 -7.32
N HIS A 139 -20.11 -14.99 -6.54
CA HIS A 139 -19.01 -15.92 -6.72
C HIS A 139 -19.33 -17.30 -6.15
N LYS A 140 -19.09 -18.36 -6.93
CA LYS A 140 -19.25 -19.77 -6.50
C LYS A 140 -17.94 -20.38 -6.02
N GLU A 141 -16.83 -19.77 -6.40
CA GLU A 141 -15.47 -20.19 -6.09
C GLU A 141 -14.72 -19.12 -5.30
N VAL A 142 -13.53 -19.47 -4.80
CA VAL A 142 -12.67 -18.58 -4.00
C VAL A 142 -12.41 -17.26 -4.76
N VAL A 143 -12.62 -16.13 -4.08
CA VAL A 143 -12.24 -14.80 -4.57
C VAL A 143 -10.72 -14.68 -4.52
N GLN A 144 -10.08 -14.51 -5.67
CA GLN A 144 -8.62 -14.41 -5.76
C GLN A 144 -8.12 -13.09 -5.19
N ARG A 145 -8.82 -12.00 -5.49
CA ARG A 145 -8.45 -10.65 -5.05
C ARG A 145 -9.64 -9.70 -5.10
N VAL A 146 -9.56 -8.64 -4.30
CA VAL A 146 -10.43 -7.46 -4.39
C VAL A 146 -9.54 -6.25 -4.63
N ALA A 147 -9.93 -5.38 -5.56
CA ALA A 147 -9.21 -4.15 -5.86
C ALA A 147 -10.16 -2.96 -5.93
N TYR A 148 -9.68 -1.79 -5.53
CA TYR A 148 -10.41 -0.53 -5.68
C TYR A 148 -10.02 0.16 -6.99
N LEU A 149 -11.03 0.52 -7.79
CA LEU A 149 -10.91 1.25 -9.04
C LEU A 149 -11.11 2.74 -8.77
N LYS A 150 -10.02 3.52 -8.86
CA LYS A 150 -10.03 4.95 -8.53
C LYS A 150 -10.90 5.73 -9.49
N ASN A 151 -10.81 5.42 -10.78
CA ASN A 151 -11.47 6.19 -11.84
C ASN A 151 -13.00 6.07 -11.81
N THR A 152 -13.52 4.90 -11.39
CA THR A 152 -14.98 4.68 -11.32
C THR A 152 -15.52 4.72 -9.89
N ASN A 153 -14.67 4.89 -8.89
CA ASN A 153 -14.99 4.79 -7.46
C ASN A 153 -15.78 3.51 -7.12
N ARG A 154 -15.24 2.35 -7.52
CA ARG A 154 -15.88 1.04 -7.35
C ARG A 154 -14.87 0.00 -6.87
N TYR A 155 -15.35 -1.05 -6.22
CA TYR A 155 -14.55 -2.24 -5.98
C TYR A 155 -14.81 -3.28 -7.07
N ILE A 156 -13.76 -4.01 -7.44
CA ILE A 156 -13.85 -5.17 -8.33
C ILE A 156 -13.32 -6.39 -7.58
N ALA A 157 -14.08 -7.47 -7.61
CA ALA A 157 -13.69 -8.76 -7.06
C ALA A 157 -13.77 -9.81 -8.16
N ILE A 158 -12.75 -10.67 -8.23
CA ILE A 158 -12.68 -11.72 -9.25
C ILE A 158 -12.39 -13.05 -8.57
N SER A 159 -13.22 -14.04 -8.85
CA SER A 159 -13.06 -15.40 -8.35
C SER A 159 -12.25 -16.29 -9.30
N LYS A 160 -11.79 -17.42 -8.76
CA LYS A 160 -11.00 -18.43 -9.46
C LYS A 160 -11.68 -18.93 -10.74
N GLU A 161 -13.00 -19.06 -10.76
CA GLU A 161 -13.80 -19.45 -11.94
C GLU A 161 -13.96 -18.34 -13.00
N GLY A 162 -13.39 -17.15 -12.79
CA GLY A 162 -13.53 -16.01 -13.70
C GLY A 162 -14.84 -15.24 -13.57
N CYS A 163 -15.57 -15.36 -12.46
CA CYS A 163 -16.68 -14.47 -12.17
C CYS A 163 -16.11 -13.12 -11.69
N VAL A 164 -16.39 -12.06 -12.44
CA VAL A 164 -16.03 -10.67 -12.15
C VAL A 164 -17.25 -9.99 -11.55
N SER A 165 -17.12 -9.41 -10.37
CA SER A 165 -18.18 -8.64 -9.72
C SER A 165 -17.71 -7.22 -9.43
N MET A 166 -18.57 -6.25 -9.71
CA MET A 166 -18.34 -4.83 -9.44
C MET A 166 -19.27 -4.36 -8.34
N TRP A 167 -18.73 -3.58 -7.40
CA TRP A 167 -19.41 -3.14 -6.19
C TRP A 167 -19.27 -1.63 -6.02
N GLY A 168 -20.33 -0.98 -5.55
CA GLY A 168 -20.27 0.41 -5.13
C GLY A 168 -19.46 0.60 -3.86
N THR A 169 -19.15 1.84 -3.51
CA THR A 169 -18.55 2.19 -2.20
C THR A 169 -19.48 1.92 -1.02
N ASP A 170 -20.78 1.78 -1.30
CA ASP A 170 -21.80 1.33 -0.35
C ASP A 170 -21.82 -0.21 -0.16
N LEU A 171 -20.88 -0.93 -0.78
CA LEU A 171 -20.76 -2.38 -0.76
C LEU A 171 -21.99 -3.11 -1.34
N LYS A 172 -22.72 -2.46 -2.24
CA LYS A 172 -23.80 -3.12 -3.00
C LYS A 172 -23.27 -3.64 -4.34
N PRO A 173 -23.61 -4.89 -4.72
CA PRO A 173 -23.23 -5.43 -6.01
C PRO A 173 -23.98 -4.68 -7.12
N GLN A 174 -23.24 -4.17 -8.09
CA GLN A 174 -23.79 -3.43 -9.22
C GLN A 174 -23.82 -4.26 -10.49
N ARG A 175 -22.81 -5.11 -10.68
CA ARG A 175 -22.64 -5.90 -11.90
C ARG A 175 -21.91 -7.21 -11.61
N SER A 176 -22.30 -8.27 -12.31
CA SER A 176 -21.56 -9.53 -12.35
C SER A 176 -21.44 -10.00 -13.80
N LEU A 177 -20.24 -10.47 -14.16
CA LEU A 177 -19.83 -10.85 -15.51
C LEU A 177 -18.98 -12.11 -15.40
N LYS A 178 -18.91 -12.91 -16.47
CA LYS A 178 -18.02 -14.07 -16.52
C LYS A 178 -17.00 -13.89 -17.63
N THR A 179 -15.73 -14.10 -17.29
CA THR A 179 -14.63 -14.09 -18.25
C THR A 179 -14.42 -15.47 -18.85
N GLY A 180 -13.88 -15.52 -20.07
CA GLY A 180 -13.54 -16.76 -20.74
C GLY A 180 -12.44 -16.55 -21.77
N THR A 181 -12.01 -17.67 -22.35
CA THR A 181 -11.07 -17.69 -23.46
C THR A 181 -11.48 -18.81 -24.41
N ASP A 182 -11.06 -18.71 -25.67
CA ASP A 182 -11.36 -19.69 -26.71
C ASP A 182 -10.37 -20.87 -26.68
N THR A 183 -9.28 -20.74 -25.91
CA THR A 183 -8.23 -21.77 -25.83
C THR A 183 -8.65 -23.01 -25.05
N CYS A 184 -9.61 -22.89 -24.14
CA CYS A 184 -10.10 -24.03 -23.36
C CYS A 184 -11.53 -23.81 -22.87
N LYS A 185 -12.17 -24.90 -22.42
CA LYS A 185 -13.53 -24.85 -21.86
C LYS A 185 -13.50 -24.08 -20.55
N THR A 186 -14.58 -23.32 -20.28
CA THR A 186 -14.71 -22.49 -19.07
C THR A 186 -14.54 -23.25 -17.76
N ARG A 187 -14.85 -24.56 -17.72
CA ARG A 187 -14.68 -25.41 -16.52
C ARG A 187 -13.21 -25.73 -16.22
N ASP A 188 -12.36 -25.68 -17.23
CA ASP A 188 -10.93 -26.02 -17.17
C ASP A 188 -10.05 -24.75 -17.09
N LEU A 189 -10.67 -23.56 -17.13
CA LEU A 189 -10.02 -22.26 -17.06
C LEU A 189 -10.12 -21.70 -15.64
N TRP A 190 -8.98 -21.37 -15.03
CA TRP A 190 -8.96 -20.62 -13.78
C TRP A 190 -8.23 -19.30 -13.94
N VAL A 191 -8.77 -18.26 -13.29
CA VAL A 191 -8.07 -17.01 -13.04
C VAL A 191 -7.11 -17.23 -11.87
N THR A 192 -5.82 -16.99 -12.10
CA THR A 192 -4.79 -17.08 -11.07
C THR A 192 -4.62 -15.76 -10.34
N HIS A 193 -4.61 -14.64 -11.06
CA HIS A 193 -4.50 -13.29 -10.50
C HIS A 193 -5.08 -12.24 -11.45
N PHE A 194 -5.30 -11.03 -10.94
CA PHE A 194 -5.62 -9.88 -11.76
C PHE A 194 -4.98 -8.60 -11.22
N VAL A 195 -4.75 -7.64 -12.10
CA VAL A 195 -4.28 -6.31 -11.74
C VAL A 195 -5.03 -5.23 -12.54
N PRO A 196 -5.56 -4.17 -11.89
CA PRO A 196 -6.11 -3.02 -12.60
C PRO A 196 -5.01 -2.15 -13.22
N LEU A 197 -5.18 -1.76 -14.48
CA LEU A 197 -4.33 -0.82 -15.22
C LEU A 197 -5.06 0.53 -15.23
N GLN A 198 -4.94 1.27 -14.13
CA GLN A 198 -5.80 2.42 -13.85
C GLN A 198 -5.58 3.58 -14.83
N ASN A 199 -4.35 3.85 -15.27
CA ASN A 199 -4.03 4.90 -16.25
C ASN A 199 -4.77 4.71 -17.59
N VAL A 200 -5.03 3.47 -18.00
CA VAL A 200 -5.63 3.13 -19.31
C VAL A 200 -7.05 2.54 -19.21
N ASN A 201 -7.66 2.61 -18.03
CA ASN A 201 -8.99 2.05 -17.72
C ASN A 201 -9.15 0.59 -18.16
N LYS A 202 -8.15 -0.25 -17.87
CA LYS A 202 -8.16 -1.69 -18.22
C LYS A 202 -7.89 -2.57 -17.01
N ILE A 203 -8.08 -3.86 -17.19
CA ILE A 203 -7.75 -4.89 -16.21
C ILE A 203 -7.07 -6.06 -16.90
N ALA A 204 -5.93 -6.50 -16.37
CA ALA A 204 -5.24 -7.69 -16.84
C ALA A 204 -5.62 -8.89 -15.96
N LEU A 205 -5.98 -10.00 -16.60
CA LEU A 205 -6.31 -11.28 -16.00
C LEU A 205 -5.28 -12.32 -16.42
N ALA A 206 -4.67 -12.99 -15.45
CA ALA A 206 -3.81 -14.13 -15.69
C ALA A 206 -4.63 -15.43 -15.61
N PHE A 207 -4.42 -16.32 -16.57
CA PHE A 207 -5.14 -17.59 -16.66
C PHE A 207 -4.21 -18.80 -16.58
N THR A 208 -4.77 -19.93 -16.16
CA THR A 208 -4.10 -21.25 -16.19
C THR A 208 -3.73 -21.71 -17.60
N SER A 209 -4.42 -21.20 -18.63
CA SER A 209 -4.17 -21.44 -20.06
C SER A 209 -2.87 -20.83 -20.60
N LYS A 210 -1.99 -20.29 -19.72
CA LYS A 210 -0.72 -19.66 -20.08
C LYS A 210 -0.90 -18.43 -20.98
N GLU A 211 -1.88 -17.61 -20.62
CA GLU A 211 -2.14 -16.34 -21.28
C GLU A 211 -2.49 -15.25 -20.27
N ILE A 212 -2.30 -14.00 -20.68
CA ILE A 212 -2.76 -12.82 -19.95
C ILE A 212 -3.76 -12.07 -20.86
N ALA A 213 -4.99 -11.94 -20.41
CA ALA A 213 -6.04 -11.25 -21.14
C ALA A 213 -6.32 -9.87 -20.53
N ILE A 214 -6.38 -8.85 -21.37
CA ILE A 214 -6.59 -7.47 -20.97
C ILE A 214 -7.99 -7.04 -21.41
N TYR A 215 -8.82 -6.74 -20.42
CA TYR A 215 -10.20 -6.32 -20.62
C TYR A 215 -10.33 -4.81 -20.42
N ASP A 216 -11.26 -4.22 -21.15
CA ASP A 216 -11.57 -2.81 -21.03
C ASP A 216 -12.61 -2.53 -19.95
N LEU A 217 -12.37 -1.50 -19.15
CA LEU A 217 -13.29 -1.03 -18.10
C LEU A 217 -14.04 0.24 -18.51
N SER A 218 -13.73 0.83 -19.67
CA SER A 218 -14.34 2.09 -20.10
C SER A 218 -15.79 1.91 -20.56
N SER A 219 -16.11 0.76 -21.18
CA SER A 219 -17.46 0.47 -21.64
C SER A 219 -18.38 0.11 -20.47
N LYS A 220 -19.43 0.93 -20.28
CA LYS A 220 -20.49 0.63 -19.31
C LYS A 220 -21.33 -0.58 -19.71
N LEU A 221 -21.34 -0.93 -21.00
CA LEU A 221 -22.25 -1.93 -21.56
C LEU A 221 -21.58 -3.29 -21.75
N GLU A 222 -20.27 -3.34 -21.99
CA GLU A 222 -19.60 -4.59 -22.36
C GLU A 222 -18.26 -4.73 -21.64
N PHE A 223 -17.94 -5.95 -21.20
CA PHE A 223 -16.66 -6.29 -20.59
C PHE A 223 -15.82 -7.03 -21.63
N ASN A 224 -15.31 -6.27 -22.59
CA ASN A 224 -14.68 -6.82 -23.78
C ASN A 224 -13.19 -7.07 -23.54
N CYS A 225 -12.75 -8.26 -23.93
CA CYS A 225 -11.34 -8.59 -24.03
C CYS A 225 -10.75 -7.86 -25.24
N GLN A 226 -9.82 -6.92 -25.01
CA GLN A 226 -9.18 -6.15 -26.08
C GLN A 226 -7.88 -6.76 -26.56
N TYR A 227 -7.12 -7.39 -25.65
CA TYR A 227 -5.82 -7.99 -25.95
C TYR A 227 -5.69 -9.34 -25.24
N LYS A 228 -5.13 -10.34 -25.91
CA LYS A 228 -4.71 -11.62 -25.29
C LYS A 228 -3.24 -11.86 -25.58
N VAL A 229 -2.41 -11.76 -24.55
CA VAL A 229 -0.98 -12.10 -24.64
C VAL A 229 -0.83 -13.61 -24.46
N GLN A 230 -0.49 -14.30 -25.54
CA GLN A 230 -0.43 -15.76 -25.64
C GLN A 230 0.99 -16.26 -25.88
N GLY A 231 1.18 -17.58 -25.75
CA GLY A 231 2.49 -18.21 -25.93
C GLY A 231 3.42 -18.04 -24.74
N LEU A 232 2.87 -17.88 -23.53
CA LEU A 232 3.68 -17.91 -22.31
C LEU A 232 4.20 -19.33 -22.07
N ASN A 233 5.47 -19.45 -21.69
CA ASN A 233 6.08 -20.77 -21.44
C ASN A 233 5.47 -21.45 -20.20
N PHE A 234 5.21 -20.64 -19.17
CA PHE A 234 4.69 -21.07 -17.87
C PHE A 234 3.43 -20.29 -17.51
N THR A 235 2.59 -20.89 -16.66
CA THR A 235 1.37 -20.26 -16.16
C THR A 235 1.69 -19.06 -15.26
N PRO A 236 1.17 -17.86 -15.57
CA PRO A 236 1.31 -16.69 -14.69
C PRO A 236 0.52 -16.89 -13.39
N LEU A 237 1.12 -16.57 -12.24
CA LEU A 237 0.54 -16.77 -10.91
C LEU A 237 0.22 -15.47 -10.18
N CYS A 238 1.04 -14.45 -10.36
CA CYS A 238 0.88 -13.14 -9.71
C CYS A 238 1.23 -12.04 -10.70
N LEU A 239 0.53 -10.90 -10.61
CA LEU A 239 0.71 -9.75 -11.49
C LEU A 239 0.91 -8.50 -10.65
N ASP A 240 1.74 -7.59 -11.14
CA ASP A 240 1.81 -6.21 -10.68
C ASP A 240 1.91 -5.26 -11.88
N TYR A 241 1.42 -4.05 -11.70
CA TYR A 241 1.39 -3.05 -12.76
C TYR A 241 1.80 -1.69 -12.22
N TRP A 242 2.77 -1.09 -12.89
CA TRP A 242 3.22 0.26 -12.63
C TRP A 242 2.98 1.13 -13.85
N SER A 243 2.53 2.37 -13.62
CA SER A 243 2.39 3.40 -14.65
C SER A 243 3.12 4.64 -14.18
N ASN A 244 3.89 5.26 -15.07
CA ASN A 244 4.66 6.45 -14.73
C ASN A 244 3.71 7.63 -14.44
N PRO A 245 3.77 8.24 -13.23
CA PRO A 245 2.98 9.42 -12.89
C PRO A 245 3.27 10.64 -13.76
N ASP A 246 4.52 10.78 -14.24
CA ASP A 246 4.99 11.93 -15.00
C ASP A 246 4.80 11.74 -16.52
N ASN A 247 4.78 10.48 -16.98
CA ASN A 247 4.61 10.13 -18.39
C ASN A 247 3.58 9.02 -18.60
N ALA A 248 2.34 9.39 -18.95
CA ALA A 248 1.24 8.44 -19.13
C ALA A 248 1.49 7.34 -20.19
N ASN A 249 2.48 7.52 -21.07
CA ASN A 249 2.84 6.53 -22.08
C ASN A 249 3.72 5.40 -21.54
N GLU A 250 4.43 5.62 -20.44
CA GLU A 250 5.30 4.62 -19.84
C GLU A 250 4.54 3.79 -18.81
N ALA A 251 4.53 2.49 -19.03
CA ALA A 251 3.97 1.55 -18.07
C ALA A 251 4.68 0.21 -18.12
N ILE A 252 4.59 -0.54 -17.02
CA ILE A 252 5.27 -1.81 -16.86
C ILE A 252 4.28 -2.80 -16.27
N LEU A 253 4.08 -3.92 -16.95
CA LEU A 253 3.36 -5.08 -16.45
C LEU A 253 4.37 -6.16 -16.07
N VAL A 254 4.36 -6.57 -14.81
CA VAL A 254 5.24 -7.61 -14.28
C VAL A 254 4.41 -8.81 -13.83
N TRP A 255 4.89 -10.02 -14.06
CA TRP A 255 4.29 -11.23 -13.50
C TRP A 255 5.31 -12.28 -13.10
N GLY A 256 4.98 -13.01 -12.03
CA GLY A 256 5.67 -14.24 -11.64
C GLY A 256 4.94 -15.46 -12.18
N ASP A 257 5.68 -16.52 -12.52
CA ASP A 257 5.13 -17.75 -13.07
C ASP A 257 5.42 -19.01 -12.22
N VAL A 258 4.82 -20.14 -12.61
CA VAL A 258 5.08 -21.46 -11.98
C VAL A 258 6.51 -21.98 -12.21
N GLY A 259 7.25 -21.43 -13.17
CA GLY A 259 8.61 -21.84 -13.50
C GLY A 259 9.69 -21.11 -12.71
N GLY A 260 9.31 -20.25 -11.76
CA GLY A 260 10.26 -19.47 -10.96
C GLY A 260 10.82 -18.25 -11.67
N PHE A 261 10.21 -17.83 -12.78
CA PHE A 261 10.65 -16.65 -13.50
C PHE A 261 9.77 -15.44 -13.20
N VAL A 262 10.42 -14.27 -13.18
CA VAL A 262 9.76 -12.97 -13.21
C VAL A 262 9.87 -12.44 -14.63
N ASN A 263 8.72 -12.13 -15.21
CA ASN A 263 8.56 -11.70 -16.59
C ASN A 263 8.08 -10.26 -16.58
N ILE A 264 8.62 -9.42 -17.46
CA ILE A 264 8.38 -7.99 -17.49
C ILE A 264 8.07 -7.55 -18.91
N LEU A 265 6.97 -6.82 -19.06
CA LEU A 265 6.55 -6.20 -20.29
C LEU A 265 6.53 -4.68 -20.10
N PHE A 266 7.39 -3.98 -20.83
CA PHE A 266 7.45 -2.52 -20.82
C PHE A 266 6.61 -1.98 -21.98
N PHE A 267 5.83 -0.95 -21.71
CA PHE A 267 5.05 -0.20 -22.67
C PHE A 267 5.60 1.22 -22.77
N ASN A 268 5.74 1.73 -23.99
CA ASN A 268 6.21 3.10 -24.25
C ASN A 268 5.14 4.03 -24.84
N SER A 269 3.93 3.50 -25.09
CA SER A 269 2.79 4.21 -25.69
C SER A 269 1.46 3.82 -25.03
N ALA A 270 1.50 3.47 -23.73
CA ALA A 270 0.38 2.88 -23.01
C ALA A 270 -0.92 3.70 -23.10
N ASN A 271 -0.83 5.04 -23.05
CA ASN A 271 -1.98 5.94 -23.14
C ASN A 271 -2.69 5.89 -24.51
N ILE A 272 -1.95 5.62 -25.58
CA ILE A 272 -2.51 5.50 -26.94
C ILE A 272 -3.05 4.08 -27.15
N ALA A 273 -2.17 3.09 -27.01
CA ALA A 273 -2.49 1.68 -27.12
C ALA A 273 -1.40 0.83 -26.48
N LEU A 274 -1.78 -0.25 -25.78
CA LEU A 274 -0.83 -1.22 -25.24
C LEU A 274 -0.11 -2.00 -26.35
N PHE A 275 -0.84 -2.29 -27.45
CA PHE A 275 -0.30 -2.95 -28.64
C PHE A 275 -0.88 -2.29 -29.88
N GLU A 276 -0.02 -1.97 -30.84
CA GLU A 276 -0.45 -1.46 -32.14
C GLU A 276 -1.26 -2.52 -32.89
N ARG A 277 -2.46 -2.16 -33.36
CA ARG A 277 -3.30 -3.06 -34.15
C ARG A 277 -2.83 -3.07 -35.60
N PRO A 278 -2.62 -4.24 -36.22
CA PRO A 278 -2.39 -4.31 -37.65
C PRO A 278 -3.57 -3.69 -38.43
N PRO A 279 -3.33 -3.03 -39.57
CA PRO A 279 -4.41 -2.58 -40.44
C PRO A 279 -5.22 -3.80 -40.90
N ALA A 280 -6.54 -3.70 -40.81
CA ALA A 280 -7.43 -4.76 -41.27
C ALA A 280 -7.34 -4.90 -42.80
N PRO A 281 -7.36 -6.13 -43.36
CA PRO A 281 -7.50 -6.34 -44.80
C PRO A 281 -8.75 -5.63 -45.34
N ALA A 282 -8.68 -5.10 -46.56
CA ALA A 282 -9.78 -4.36 -47.16
C ALA A 282 -11.07 -5.22 -47.21
N GLY A 283 -12.11 -4.78 -46.49
CA GLY A 283 -13.42 -5.43 -46.46
C GLY A 283 -13.74 -6.26 -45.21
N GLU A 284 -12.75 -6.53 -44.34
CA GLU A 284 -12.98 -7.27 -43.09
C GLU A 284 -13.18 -6.32 -41.89
N LYS A 285 -14.14 -6.64 -41.03
CA LYS A 285 -14.31 -5.94 -39.74
C LYS A 285 -13.14 -6.31 -38.84
N GLN A 286 -12.49 -5.31 -38.26
CA GLN A 286 -11.39 -5.54 -37.32
C GLN A 286 -11.88 -6.36 -36.12
N GLU A 287 -11.15 -7.42 -35.76
CA GLU A 287 -11.51 -8.25 -34.62
C GLU A 287 -11.55 -7.42 -33.32
N PRO A 288 -12.53 -7.69 -32.44
CA PRO A 288 -12.65 -6.95 -31.19
C PRO A 288 -11.46 -7.19 -30.26
N CYS A 289 -10.92 -8.42 -30.27
CA CYS A 289 -9.79 -8.85 -29.45
C CYS A 289 -8.55 -9.09 -30.32
N LEU A 290 -7.42 -8.45 -29.99
CA LEU A 290 -6.13 -8.70 -30.64
C LEU A 290 -5.36 -9.81 -29.92
N ASN A 291 -5.05 -10.89 -30.63
CA ASN A 291 -4.18 -11.96 -30.12
C ASN A 291 -2.71 -11.59 -30.35
N VAL A 292 -1.98 -11.41 -29.25
CA VAL A 292 -0.58 -10.99 -29.24
C VAL A 292 0.28 -12.17 -28.82
N GLN A 293 1.05 -12.74 -29.75
CA GLN A 293 1.99 -13.80 -29.43
C GLN A 293 3.23 -13.22 -28.73
N LEU A 294 3.68 -13.84 -27.64
CA LEU A 294 4.87 -13.39 -26.92
C LEU A 294 6.12 -13.39 -27.83
N LYS A 295 6.22 -14.35 -28.75
CA LYS A 295 7.29 -14.43 -29.76
C LYS A 295 7.35 -13.19 -30.66
N ASP A 296 6.20 -12.60 -30.98
CA ASP A 296 6.11 -11.39 -31.80
C ASP A 296 6.59 -10.14 -31.05
N ILE A 297 6.39 -10.10 -29.73
CA ILE A 297 6.94 -9.04 -28.88
C ILE A 297 8.48 -9.18 -28.82
N ILE A 298 8.97 -10.41 -28.64
CA ILE A 298 10.41 -10.70 -28.58
C ILE A 298 11.11 -10.38 -29.91
N SER A 299 10.45 -10.65 -31.05
CA SER A 299 10.99 -10.32 -32.38
C SER A 299 10.93 -8.83 -32.72
N GLY A 300 10.30 -8.00 -31.88
CA GLY A 300 10.18 -6.55 -32.08
C GLY A 300 9.10 -6.14 -33.07
N LYS A 301 8.13 -7.01 -33.37
CA LYS A 301 6.98 -6.67 -34.23
C LYS A 301 6.14 -5.53 -33.64
N TYR A 302 6.00 -5.51 -32.32
CA TYR A 302 5.33 -4.44 -31.59
C TYR A 302 6.35 -3.43 -31.09
N LYS A 303 6.48 -2.29 -31.78
CA LYS A 303 7.45 -1.24 -31.41
C LYS A 303 7.14 -0.60 -30.06
N ASN A 304 5.89 -0.68 -29.63
CA ASN A 304 5.41 -0.07 -28.40
C ASN A 304 5.51 -0.97 -27.16
N ALA A 305 6.01 -2.19 -27.31
CA ALA A 305 6.13 -3.17 -26.24
C ALA A 305 7.47 -3.92 -26.29
N THR A 306 8.16 -4.04 -25.15
CA THR A 306 9.39 -4.85 -25.03
C THR A 306 9.27 -5.83 -23.88
N TYR A 307 9.83 -7.03 -24.06
CA TYR A 307 9.72 -8.12 -23.09
C TYR A 307 11.10 -8.54 -22.57
N THR A 308 11.19 -8.73 -21.26
CA THR A 308 12.36 -9.29 -20.58
C THR A 308 11.94 -10.36 -19.58
N LYS A 309 12.80 -11.36 -19.38
CA LYS A 309 12.57 -12.49 -18.48
C LYS A 309 13.77 -12.66 -17.55
N TYR A 310 13.49 -12.92 -16.28
CA TYR A 310 14.48 -13.02 -15.22
C TYR A 310 14.29 -14.29 -14.38
N GLU A 311 15.40 -14.98 -14.10
CA GLU A 311 15.44 -16.14 -13.21
C GLU A 311 15.46 -15.68 -11.76
N ALA A 312 14.30 -15.70 -11.10
CA ALA A 312 14.17 -15.29 -9.71
C ALA A 312 14.30 -16.49 -8.77
N HIS A 313 13.39 -17.45 -8.88
CA HIS A 313 13.21 -18.56 -7.95
C HIS A 313 13.57 -19.90 -8.59
N VAL A 314 14.76 -19.95 -9.22
CA VAL A 314 15.29 -21.14 -9.88
C VAL A 314 16.55 -21.57 -9.16
N GLU A 315 16.60 -22.82 -8.72
CA GLU A 315 17.79 -23.42 -8.10
C GLU A 315 18.11 -24.74 -8.82
N LYS A 316 19.36 -24.91 -9.26
CA LYS A 316 19.84 -26.13 -9.94
C LYS A 316 18.95 -26.56 -11.12
N GLY A 317 18.44 -25.59 -11.89
CA GLY A 317 17.56 -25.82 -13.03
C GLY A 317 16.11 -26.16 -12.68
N LYS A 318 15.76 -26.23 -11.39
CA LYS A 318 14.38 -26.41 -10.93
C LYS A 318 13.80 -25.07 -10.49
N GLY A 319 12.77 -24.64 -11.20
CA GLY A 319 11.98 -23.46 -10.86
C GLY A 319 10.93 -23.76 -9.80
N GLU A 320 10.66 -22.79 -8.94
CA GLU A 320 9.65 -22.86 -7.89
C GLU A 320 8.63 -21.72 -8.04
N TRP A 321 7.41 -21.93 -7.55
CA TRP A 321 6.30 -21.04 -7.89
C TRP A 321 6.48 -19.64 -7.30
N VAL A 322 6.46 -18.62 -8.17
CA VAL A 322 6.48 -17.22 -7.74
C VAL A 322 5.12 -16.87 -7.16
N ARG A 323 5.07 -16.60 -5.85
CA ARG A 323 3.84 -16.37 -5.08
C ARG A 323 3.33 -14.94 -5.17
N ALA A 324 4.26 -13.98 -5.13
CA ALA A 324 3.96 -12.57 -5.28
C ALA A 324 5.11 -11.89 -6.02
N VAL A 325 4.78 -10.81 -6.73
CA VAL A 325 5.73 -9.94 -7.41
C VAL A 325 5.29 -8.50 -7.26
N LYS A 326 6.24 -7.58 -7.21
CA LYS A 326 6.01 -6.14 -7.21
C LYS A 326 7.15 -5.42 -7.93
N TYR A 327 6.81 -4.39 -8.71
CA TYR A 327 7.78 -3.49 -9.32
C TYR A 327 7.94 -2.24 -8.44
N SER A 328 9.18 -1.84 -8.15
CA SER A 328 9.51 -0.57 -7.50
C SER A 328 10.23 0.33 -8.50
N HIS A 329 9.58 1.43 -8.86
CA HIS A 329 10.17 2.42 -9.77
C HIS A 329 11.34 3.17 -9.13
N TYR A 330 11.19 3.59 -7.87
CA TYR A 330 12.22 4.32 -7.13
C TYR A 330 13.55 3.57 -7.05
N LEU A 331 13.51 2.24 -6.96
CA LEU A 331 14.70 1.39 -6.93
C LEU A 331 15.06 0.79 -8.29
N GLU A 332 14.25 1.02 -9.33
CA GLU A 332 14.33 0.34 -10.63
C GLU A 332 14.52 -1.19 -10.50
N CYS A 333 13.76 -1.81 -9.60
CA CYS A 333 13.89 -3.23 -9.28
C CYS A 333 12.53 -3.95 -9.22
N PHE A 334 12.55 -5.27 -9.44
CA PHE A 334 11.43 -6.12 -9.06
C PHE A 334 11.74 -6.81 -7.74
N ILE A 335 10.69 -7.02 -6.94
CA ILE A 335 10.71 -7.80 -5.71
C ILE A 335 9.77 -8.97 -5.94
N SER A 336 10.21 -10.20 -5.67
CA SER A 336 9.37 -11.39 -5.76
C SER A 336 9.59 -12.33 -4.59
N CYS A 337 8.61 -13.18 -4.31
CA CYS A 337 8.75 -14.20 -3.26
C CYS A 337 8.27 -15.59 -3.71
N ALA A 338 8.82 -16.62 -3.08
CA ALA A 338 8.46 -18.02 -3.25
C ALA A 338 8.49 -18.78 -1.92
N THR A 339 7.94 -19.99 -1.93
CA THR A 339 7.92 -20.91 -0.77
C THR A 339 9.22 -21.73 -0.63
N THR A 340 10.30 -21.28 -1.25
CA THR A 340 11.64 -21.90 -1.20
C THR A 340 12.46 -21.35 -0.05
N THR A 341 13.50 -22.06 0.36
CA THR A 341 14.38 -21.63 1.47
C THR A 341 15.52 -20.72 1.01
N THR A 342 16.14 -21.02 -0.14
CA THR A 342 17.40 -20.44 -0.65
C THR A 342 17.20 -19.18 -1.49
N ASN A 343 16.01 -18.96 -2.02
CA ASN A 343 15.68 -17.78 -2.80
C ASN A 343 14.25 -17.37 -2.44
N ALA A 344 13.94 -17.33 -1.14
CA ALA A 344 12.60 -17.10 -0.64
C ALA A 344 12.06 -15.72 -1.04
N VAL A 345 12.92 -14.70 -0.99
CA VAL A 345 12.66 -13.36 -1.51
C VAL A 345 13.80 -12.96 -2.43
N VAL A 346 13.47 -12.42 -3.59
CA VAL A 346 14.45 -11.98 -4.58
C VAL A 346 14.20 -10.53 -4.91
N ILE A 347 15.26 -9.73 -4.93
CA ILE A 347 15.25 -8.36 -5.45
C ILE A 347 16.19 -8.31 -6.64
N GLY A 348 15.65 -8.00 -7.82
CA GLY A 348 16.42 -7.92 -9.07
C GLY A 348 16.38 -6.51 -9.64
N TRP A 349 17.55 -5.89 -9.77
CA TRP A 349 17.73 -4.61 -10.45
C TRP A 349 17.84 -4.86 -11.95
N MET A 350 16.94 -4.23 -12.69
CA MET A 350 16.90 -4.35 -14.14
C MET A 350 18.00 -3.49 -14.75
N GLU A 351 18.52 -3.91 -15.89
CA GLU A 351 19.30 -2.99 -16.71
C GLU A 351 18.44 -1.80 -17.11
N LYS A 352 19.00 -0.59 -16.97
CA LYS A 352 18.34 0.66 -17.39
C LYS A 352 17.77 0.44 -18.77
N HIS A 353 16.45 0.54 -18.87
CA HIS A 353 15.78 0.42 -20.15
C HIS A 353 16.11 1.70 -20.90
N THR A 354 17.18 1.69 -21.69
CA THR A 354 17.51 2.82 -22.55
C THR A 354 16.27 3.13 -23.37
N SER A 355 15.72 4.33 -23.18
CA SER A 355 14.63 4.85 -23.96
C SER A 355 14.93 4.56 -25.42
N VAL A 356 13.94 4.09 -26.18
CA VAL A 356 14.06 3.63 -27.58
C VAL A 356 14.68 4.69 -28.52
N ASN A 357 14.93 5.92 -28.04
CA ASN A 357 15.53 7.05 -28.74
C ASN A 357 17.06 7.20 -28.59
N GLN A 358 17.78 6.34 -27.85
CA GLN A 358 19.24 6.31 -27.95
C GLN A 358 19.66 5.21 -28.93
N ASN A 359 20.30 5.62 -30.02
CA ASN A 359 20.96 4.76 -31.00
C ASN A 359 21.76 3.66 -30.31
N VAL A 360 21.18 2.46 -30.21
CA VAL A 360 21.88 1.27 -29.75
C VAL A 360 22.99 1.02 -30.76
N LYS A 361 24.24 1.18 -30.33
CA LYS A 361 25.40 0.72 -31.12
C LYS A 361 25.21 -0.78 -31.34
N LEU A 362 24.82 -1.14 -32.56
CA LEU A 362 24.78 -2.51 -33.03
C LEU A 362 26.18 -3.10 -32.87
N LEU A 363 26.34 -4.01 -31.92
CA LEU A 363 27.49 -4.90 -31.91
C LEU A 363 27.44 -5.72 -33.20
N LYS A 364 28.56 -5.79 -33.93
CA LYS A 364 28.72 -6.60 -35.14
C LYS A 364 28.30 -8.04 -34.81
N GLY A 365 27.15 -8.47 -35.33
CA GLY A 365 26.60 -9.82 -35.07
C GLY A 365 25.08 -9.92 -34.89
N GLY A 366 24.32 -8.82 -34.94
CA GLY A 366 22.85 -8.88 -35.09
C GLY A 366 22.07 -9.51 -33.92
N GLN A 367 22.71 -9.83 -32.81
CA GLN A 367 22.02 -10.27 -31.60
C GLN A 367 21.63 -9.03 -30.76
N PRO A 368 20.35 -8.87 -30.37
CA PRO A 368 19.98 -7.89 -29.38
C PRO A 368 20.77 -8.18 -28.09
N ALA A 369 21.39 -7.16 -27.51
CA ALA A 369 22.09 -7.29 -26.24
C ALA A 369 21.15 -7.97 -25.23
N LYS A 370 21.55 -9.13 -24.70
CA LYS A 370 20.82 -9.81 -23.62
C LYS A 370 20.74 -8.82 -22.45
N LYS A 371 19.58 -8.18 -22.27
CA LYS A 371 19.36 -7.29 -21.13
C LYS A 371 19.34 -8.15 -19.87
N GLY A 372 20.45 -8.18 -19.15
CA GLY A 372 20.64 -8.98 -17.95
C GLY A 372 20.01 -8.33 -16.72
N ILE A 373 20.04 -9.06 -15.61
CA ILE A 373 19.89 -8.43 -14.29
C ILE A 373 21.23 -7.77 -14.00
N GLN A 374 21.26 -6.46 -13.71
CA GLN A 374 22.50 -5.80 -13.29
C GLN A 374 22.99 -6.36 -11.95
N ARG A 375 22.04 -6.58 -11.04
CA ARG A 375 22.28 -7.11 -9.70
C ARG A 375 21.07 -7.85 -9.17
N LYS A 376 21.28 -9.06 -8.66
CA LYS A 376 20.26 -9.88 -7.98
C LYS A 376 20.67 -10.09 -6.53
N PHE A 377 19.75 -9.87 -5.61
CA PHE A 377 19.90 -10.28 -4.20
C PHE A 377 18.85 -11.32 -3.85
N GLU A 378 19.29 -12.38 -3.18
CA GLU A 378 18.45 -13.50 -2.74
C GLU A 378 18.48 -13.55 -1.22
N PHE A 379 17.30 -13.56 -0.61
CA PHE A 379 17.14 -13.65 0.84
C PHE A 379 16.64 -15.03 1.21
N ASN A 380 17.35 -15.66 2.14
CA ASN A 380 17.03 -16.99 2.61
C ASN A 380 16.06 -16.89 3.79
N VAL A 381 14.89 -17.50 3.65
CA VAL A 381 13.89 -17.59 4.73
C VAL A 381 13.52 -19.05 4.87
N SER A 382 13.81 -19.65 6.02
CA SER A 382 13.42 -21.02 6.30
C SER A 382 11.91 -21.18 6.13
N GLN A 383 11.49 -22.24 5.43
CA GLN A 383 10.08 -22.51 5.06
C GLN A 383 9.46 -21.49 4.08
N GLY A 384 10.25 -20.58 3.52
CA GLY A 384 9.87 -19.65 2.47
C GLY A 384 8.84 -18.59 2.87
N VAL A 385 8.34 -17.87 1.86
CA VAL A 385 7.46 -16.72 2.01
C VAL A 385 6.21 -16.89 1.12
N ASN A 386 5.03 -16.77 1.73
CA ASN A 386 3.74 -16.89 1.04
C ASN A 386 3.36 -15.62 0.29
N ALA A 387 3.65 -14.46 0.87
CA ALA A 387 3.35 -13.15 0.31
C ALA A 387 4.25 -12.09 0.94
N PHE A 388 4.30 -10.90 0.37
CA PHE A 388 5.00 -9.78 0.98
C PHE A 388 4.28 -8.46 0.72
N GLY A 389 4.54 -7.49 1.59
CA GLY A 389 4.20 -6.09 1.39
C GLY A 389 5.48 -5.29 1.24
N TYR A 390 5.49 -4.30 0.36
CA TYR A 390 6.58 -3.33 0.26
C TYR A 390 6.00 -1.92 0.35
N ASN A 391 6.58 -1.14 1.26
CA ASN A 391 6.26 0.27 1.46
C ASN A 391 7.46 1.11 1.06
N GLU A 392 7.28 1.91 0.01
CA GLU A 392 8.31 2.77 -0.57
C GLU A 392 8.74 3.87 0.41
N ASN A 393 7.78 4.53 1.07
CA ASN A 393 8.05 5.63 2.00
C ASN A 393 8.86 5.21 3.22
N LEU A 394 8.63 3.99 3.73
CA LEU A 394 9.38 3.46 4.86
C LEU A 394 10.63 2.68 4.41
N ASN A 395 10.76 2.43 3.11
CA ASN A 395 11.75 1.51 2.53
C ASN A 395 11.79 0.14 3.24
N LEU A 396 10.60 -0.41 3.56
CA LEU A 396 10.45 -1.65 4.30
C LEU A 396 9.72 -2.72 3.48
N ILE A 397 10.24 -3.95 3.57
CA ILE A 397 9.59 -5.16 3.08
C ILE A 397 9.12 -5.98 4.28
N ALA A 398 7.81 -6.22 4.37
CA ALA A 398 7.23 -7.14 5.33
C ALA A 398 6.93 -8.47 4.64
N THR A 399 7.42 -9.58 5.18
CA THR A 399 7.21 -10.92 4.62
C THR A 399 6.16 -11.69 5.41
N ALA A 400 5.22 -12.33 4.71
CA ALA A 400 4.26 -13.27 5.27
C ALA A 400 4.83 -14.69 5.15
N GLY A 401 5.21 -15.30 6.27
CA GLY A 401 5.77 -16.65 6.31
C GLY A 401 5.27 -17.44 7.51
N VAL A 402 5.83 -18.63 7.70
CA VAL A 402 5.65 -19.40 8.94
C VAL A 402 6.51 -18.81 10.07
N ASN A 403 7.69 -18.29 9.71
CA ASN A 403 8.68 -17.80 10.65
C ASN A 403 8.48 -16.30 10.94
N ASN A 404 7.84 -16.03 12.07
CA ASN A 404 7.51 -14.68 12.54
C ASN A 404 8.64 -14.11 13.42
N HIS A 405 9.86 -13.96 12.90
CA HIS A 405 11.02 -13.60 13.75
C HIS A 405 10.89 -12.23 14.43
N VAL A 406 10.37 -11.23 13.70
CA VAL A 406 10.24 -9.84 14.15
C VAL A 406 8.85 -9.60 14.76
N LEU A 407 7.78 -9.70 13.96
CA LEU A 407 6.41 -9.47 14.40
C LEU A 407 5.76 -10.75 14.93
N ARG A 408 5.97 -11.05 16.21
CA ARG A 408 5.52 -12.28 16.86
C ARG A 408 4.09 -12.18 17.38
N GLY A 409 3.29 -13.23 17.16
CA GLY A 409 1.98 -13.37 17.83
C GLY A 409 0.91 -14.16 17.06
N HIS A 410 1.07 -14.41 15.77
CA HIS A 410 0.20 -15.36 15.07
C HIS A 410 0.51 -16.79 15.49
N MET A 411 -0.54 -17.61 15.60
CA MET A 411 -0.44 -19.02 16.00
C MET A 411 -0.28 -19.97 14.80
N ALA A 412 -0.40 -19.43 13.59
CA ALA A 412 -0.21 -20.17 12.34
C ALA A 412 0.46 -19.29 11.28
N SER A 413 0.80 -19.91 10.14
CA SER A 413 1.42 -19.26 8.99
C SER A 413 0.65 -18.02 8.54
N VAL A 414 1.37 -16.91 8.37
CA VAL A 414 0.80 -15.67 7.82
C VAL A 414 0.58 -15.88 6.32
N VAL A 415 -0.64 -15.59 5.88
CA VAL A 415 -1.08 -15.78 4.49
C VAL A 415 -0.88 -14.50 3.68
N GLN A 416 -1.13 -13.34 4.28
CA GLN A 416 -1.03 -12.05 3.61
C GLN A 416 -0.61 -10.95 4.58
N VAL A 417 0.13 -9.97 4.05
CA VAL A 417 0.49 -8.73 4.76
C VAL A 417 0.24 -7.53 3.86
N GLN A 418 -0.17 -6.41 4.45
CA GLN A 418 -0.43 -5.17 3.71
C GLN A 418 -0.13 -3.95 4.56
N PHE A 419 0.66 -3.02 4.02
CA PHE A 419 0.94 -1.76 4.69
C PHE A 419 -0.25 -0.80 4.59
N ILE A 420 -0.51 -0.08 5.69
CA ILE A 420 -1.27 1.16 5.71
C ILE A 420 -0.25 2.29 5.72
N SER A 421 0.24 2.67 4.53
CA SER A 421 1.37 3.60 4.39
C SER A 421 1.13 4.94 5.10
N ALA A 422 -0.11 5.46 5.06
CA ALA A 422 -0.47 6.74 5.68
C ALA A 422 -0.38 6.75 7.21
N ARG A 423 -0.30 5.58 7.86
CA ARG A 423 -0.26 5.45 9.33
C ARG A 423 1.00 4.75 9.83
N ALA A 424 1.95 4.42 8.94
CA ALA A 424 3.09 3.57 9.27
C ALA A 424 2.67 2.26 10.00
N GLN A 425 1.54 1.69 9.59
CA GLN A 425 0.99 0.46 10.17
C GLN A 425 1.10 -0.70 9.17
N LEU A 426 1.12 -1.91 9.70
CA LEU A 426 1.04 -3.15 8.91
C LEU A 426 -0.18 -3.95 9.34
N ILE A 427 -0.94 -4.46 8.38
CA ILE A 427 -1.95 -5.50 8.60
C ILE A 427 -1.32 -6.85 8.26
N SER A 428 -1.50 -7.84 9.12
CA SER A 428 -1.22 -9.24 8.80
C SER A 428 -2.45 -10.11 9.01
N PHE A 429 -2.62 -11.11 8.14
CA PHE A 429 -3.67 -12.10 8.22
C PHE A 429 -3.09 -13.51 8.17
N SER A 430 -3.52 -14.38 9.08
CA SER A 430 -2.97 -15.73 9.25
C SER A 430 -4.04 -16.81 9.11
N LYS A 431 -3.57 -18.04 8.86
CA LYS A 431 -4.39 -19.26 8.87
C LYS A 431 -5.08 -19.51 10.21
N ASP A 432 -4.64 -18.87 11.29
CA ASP A 432 -5.31 -18.88 12.59
C ASP A 432 -6.63 -18.08 12.60
N LYS A 433 -7.03 -17.51 11.46
CA LYS A 433 -8.23 -16.67 11.27
C LYS A 433 -8.21 -15.40 12.11
N VAL A 434 -7.01 -14.93 12.47
CA VAL A 434 -6.79 -13.67 13.19
C VAL A 434 -6.19 -12.65 12.24
N LEU A 435 -6.69 -11.42 12.32
CA LEU A 435 -6.07 -10.24 11.73
C LEU A 435 -5.35 -9.47 12.83
N ARG A 436 -4.11 -9.04 12.58
CA ARG A 436 -3.37 -8.17 13.48
C ARG A 436 -2.97 -6.89 12.80
N ILE A 437 -2.99 -5.79 13.55
CA ILE A 437 -2.47 -4.49 13.16
C ILE A 437 -1.23 -4.21 13.98
N TRP A 438 -0.15 -3.84 13.32
CA TRP A 438 1.14 -3.60 13.91
C TRP A 438 1.57 -2.16 13.71
N ASP A 439 2.19 -1.60 14.74
CA ASP A 439 3.03 -0.41 14.60
C ASP A 439 4.34 -0.87 13.95
N VAL A 440 4.69 -0.30 12.79
CA VAL A 440 5.89 -0.73 12.06
C VAL A 440 7.17 -0.26 12.76
N GLN A 441 7.14 0.92 13.39
CA GLN A 441 8.31 1.52 14.03
C GLN A 441 8.62 0.83 15.36
N LEU A 442 7.59 0.62 16.19
CA LEU A 442 7.72 -0.02 17.49
C LEU A 442 7.69 -1.55 17.41
N GLN A 443 7.30 -2.11 16.26
CA GLN A 443 7.18 -3.56 16.02
C GLN A 443 6.23 -4.26 16.99
N VAL A 444 5.26 -3.54 17.54
CA VAL A 444 4.27 -4.05 18.49
C VAL A 444 2.91 -4.26 17.84
N CYS A 445 2.17 -5.25 18.32
CA CYS A 445 0.79 -5.47 17.91
C CYS A 445 -0.11 -4.44 18.60
N ILE A 446 -0.72 -3.53 17.83
CA ILE A 446 -1.65 -2.52 18.34
C ILE A 446 -3.05 -3.13 18.50
N GLN A 447 -3.47 -3.98 17.56
CA GLN A 447 -4.80 -4.56 17.58
C GLN A 447 -4.80 -6.01 17.11
N ARG A 448 -5.61 -6.84 17.78
CA ARG A 448 -5.90 -8.21 17.41
C ARG A 448 -7.39 -8.37 17.17
N LEU A 449 -7.76 -8.78 15.96
CA LEU A 449 -9.14 -9.07 15.58
C LEU A 449 -9.29 -10.57 15.34
N ALA A 450 -10.08 -11.23 16.19
CA ALA A 450 -10.42 -12.64 16.09
C ALA A 450 -11.94 -12.80 15.93
N GLY A 451 -12.38 -13.96 15.43
CA GLY A 451 -13.82 -14.23 15.26
C GLY A 451 -14.48 -13.43 14.14
N MET A 452 -13.70 -12.81 13.24
CA MET A 452 -14.22 -12.03 12.11
C MET A 452 -14.91 -12.87 11.04
N PHE A 453 -14.65 -14.17 11.03
CA PHE A 453 -15.21 -15.10 10.06
C PHE A 453 -16.31 -15.90 10.74
N PRO A 454 -17.49 -16.05 10.09
CA PRO A 454 -18.47 -17.03 10.54
C PRO A 454 -17.76 -18.36 10.71
N LYS A 455 -18.10 -19.12 11.76
CA LYS A 455 -17.75 -20.54 11.82
C LYS A 455 -18.43 -21.18 10.61
N GLY A 456 -17.72 -21.32 9.49
CA GLY A 456 -18.18 -22.14 8.38
C GLY A 456 -18.41 -23.55 8.90
N ALA A 457 -19.43 -24.23 8.38
CA ALA A 457 -19.64 -25.64 8.63
C ALA A 457 -18.30 -26.36 8.41
N GLU A 458 -17.77 -26.96 9.48
CA GLU A 458 -16.59 -27.80 9.40
C GLU A 458 -16.91 -28.92 8.43
N GLY A 459 -16.29 -28.87 7.25
CA GLY A 459 -16.42 -29.92 6.24
C GLY A 459 -15.63 -31.14 6.68
N ASN A 460 -16.34 -32.26 6.85
CA ASN A 460 -15.81 -33.61 6.77
C ASN A 460 -15.08 -33.87 5.46
#